data_AF-A0A657ARN0-F1
#
_entry.id   AF-A0A657ARN0-F1
#
_cell.length_a   1.000
_cell.length_b   1.000
_cell.length_c   1.000
_cell.angle_alpha   90.00
_cell.angle_beta   90.00
_cell.angle_gamma   90.00
#
_symmetry.space_group_name_H-M   'P 1'
#
loop_
_entity.id
_entity.type
_entity.pdbx_description
1 polymer ?
#
loop_
_entity_poly.entity_id
_entity_poly.type
_entity_poly.pdbx_seq_one_letter_code
_entity_poly.pdbx_strand_id
1 'polypeptide(L)'
;MRVFKPQEAQPAPEETMGVAAWIRANLFSNVPNSIATIVILGLLASVLPGLIDWLFIQANWSGNTQADCTNDNGACWVFVSAWMQQFLYGSYPIEELWRVNTGLVALILVIAAPYALPKHLRNTVGVPLFLAYPFICAALLDGRLFGLEFVSTDYWGGFSLNIFLAAASIIIAFPLSFLWALGRRSDMPFIRSVCVVLIEFFRGVPVLALFFMGSVMLPLFFPEGTNVDKLLRVWIVLILFMS
;
A
#
# COMPACT_ATOMS: atom_id res chain seq x y z
N MET A 1 -50.27 -41.66 2.61
CA MET A 1 -49.58 -40.67 1.77
C MET A 1 -49.94 -39.28 2.25
N ARG A 2 -48.96 -38.43 2.60
CA ARG A 2 -49.24 -37.02 2.93
C ARG A 2 -49.36 -36.26 1.61
N VAL A 3 -50.53 -35.69 1.36
CA VAL A 3 -50.80 -34.89 0.15
C VAL A 3 -50.06 -33.56 0.29
N PHE A 4 -49.13 -33.29 -0.61
CA PHE A 4 -48.42 -32.01 -0.68
C PHE A 4 -49.41 -30.91 -1.05
N LYS A 5 -49.61 -29.94 -0.15
CA LYS A 5 -50.34 -28.70 -0.46
C LYS A 5 -49.29 -27.65 -0.88
N PRO A 6 -49.28 -27.22 -2.15
CA PRO A 6 -48.41 -26.13 -2.57
C PRO A 6 -48.82 -24.86 -1.82
N GLN A 7 -47.82 -24.20 -1.22
CA GLN A 7 -48.00 -22.95 -0.51
C GLN A 7 -48.16 -21.82 -1.54
N GLU A 8 -49.06 -20.87 -1.26
CA GLU A 8 -49.28 -19.72 -2.16
C GLU A 8 -47.99 -18.93 -2.36
N ALA A 9 -47.74 -18.54 -3.62
CA ALA A 9 -46.56 -17.77 -3.98
C ALA A 9 -46.59 -16.42 -3.24
N GLN A 10 -45.69 -16.26 -2.27
CA GLN A 10 -45.44 -14.95 -1.68
C GLN A 10 -44.86 -14.02 -2.75
N PRO A 11 -45.22 -12.72 -2.75
CA PRO A 11 -44.56 -11.76 -3.62
C PRO A 11 -43.06 -11.82 -3.38
N ALA A 12 -42.27 -11.72 -4.45
CA ALA A 12 -40.82 -11.66 -4.33
C ALA A 12 -40.47 -10.55 -3.31
N PRO A 13 -39.59 -10.81 -2.32
CA PRO A 13 -39.21 -9.80 -1.35
C PRO A 13 -38.73 -8.56 -2.10
N GLU A 14 -39.32 -7.40 -1.77
CA GLU A 14 -38.95 -6.12 -2.37
C GLU A 14 -37.44 -5.92 -2.23
N GLU A 15 -36.77 -6.00 -3.38
CA GLU A 15 -35.36 -5.83 -3.68
C GLU A 15 -34.42 -5.58 -2.49
N THR A 16 -33.73 -6.63 -2.05
CA THR A 16 -32.51 -6.54 -1.22
C THR A 16 -31.30 -5.97 -1.99
N MET A 17 -31.49 -5.53 -3.23
CA MET A 17 -30.44 -5.07 -4.13
C MET A 17 -30.77 -3.69 -4.68
N GLY A 18 -30.17 -2.66 -4.10
CA GLY A 18 -30.30 -1.27 -4.56
C GLY A 18 -29.57 -0.31 -3.63
N VAL A 19 -29.18 0.87 -4.13
CA VAL A 19 -28.44 1.88 -3.35
C VAL A 19 -29.24 2.31 -2.11
N ALA A 20 -30.55 2.49 -2.26
CA ALA A 20 -31.43 2.86 -1.14
C ALA A 20 -31.57 1.75 -0.08
N ALA A 21 -31.69 0.49 -0.52
CA ALA A 21 -31.72 -0.66 0.38
C ALA A 21 -30.40 -0.82 1.14
N TRP A 22 -29.26 -0.60 0.46
CA TRP A 22 -27.93 -0.60 1.08
C TRP A 22 -27.77 0.51 2.11
N ILE A 23 -28.20 1.74 1.82
CA ILE A 23 -28.13 2.86 2.77
C ILE A 23 -28.93 2.54 4.04
N ARG A 24 -30.15 2.02 3.90
CA ARG A 24 -30.97 1.65 5.05
C ARG A 24 -30.36 0.51 5.85
N ALA A 25 -29.79 -0.49 5.17
CA ALA A 25 -29.19 -1.67 5.79
C ALA A 25 -27.83 -1.39 6.46
N ASN A 26 -27.05 -0.41 5.98
CA ASN A 26 -25.70 -0.14 6.49
C ASN A 26 -25.64 1.11 7.37
N LEU A 27 -26.23 2.24 6.95
CA LEU A 27 -26.12 3.53 7.66
C LEU A 27 -27.20 3.69 8.74
N PHE A 28 -28.42 3.20 8.47
CA PHE A 28 -29.59 3.38 9.34
C PHE A 28 -30.14 2.05 9.89
N SER A 29 -29.25 1.08 10.11
CA SER A 29 -29.62 -0.28 10.51
C SER A 29 -30.29 -0.35 11.88
N ASN A 30 -29.81 0.45 12.83
CA ASN A 30 -30.31 0.51 14.21
C ASN A 30 -30.28 1.97 14.71
N VAL A 31 -31.10 2.30 15.71
CA VAL A 31 -31.17 3.64 16.33
C VAL A 31 -29.80 4.26 16.66
N PRO A 32 -28.85 3.57 17.33
CA PRO A 32 -27.52 4.14 17.59
C PRO A 32 -26.73 4.42 16.31
N ASN A 33 -26.82 3.56 15.29
CA ASN A 33 -26.16 3.75 14.00
C ASN A 33 -26.78 4.92 13.22
N SER A 34 -28.11 5.07 13.29
CA SER A 34 -28.82 6.20 12.71
C SER A 34 -28.39 7.52 13.36
N ILE A 35 -28.30 7.56 14.69
CA ILE A 35 -27.81 8.75 15.42
C ILE A 35 -26.36 9.04 15.06
N ALA A 36 -25.48 8.03 15.09
CA ALA A 36 -24.07 8.19 14.74
C ALA A 36 -23.90 8.69 13.30
N THR A 37 -24.64 8.13 12.34
CA THR A 37 -24.63 8.56 10.94
C THR A 37 -25.05 10.03 10.82
N ILE A 38 -26.14 10.44 11.47
CA ILE A 38 -26.61 11.82 11.41
C ILE A 38 -25.59 12.78 12.04
N VAL A 39 -24.98 12.40 13.17
CA VAL A 39 -23.96 13.22 13.83
C VAL A 39 -22.71 13.35 12.96
N ILE A 40 -22.22 12.26 12.37
CA ILE A 40 -21.06 12.26 11.48
C ILE A 40 -21.35 13.10 10.22
N LEU A 41 -22.52 12.92 9.61
CA LEU A 41 -22.92 13.72 8.45
C LEU A 41 -23.06 15.20 8.80
N GLY A 42 -23.60 15.53 9.97
CA GLY A 42 -23.69 16.91 10.47
C GLY A 42 -22.30 17.54 10.70
N LEU A 43 -21.36 16.78 11.28
CA LEU A 43 -19.98 17.23 11.49
C LEU A 43 -19.22 17.38 10.18
N LEU A 44 -19.39 16.44 9.24
CA LEU A 44 -18.83 16.58 7.90
C LEU A 44 -19.43 17.80 7.21
N ALA A 45 -20.75 18.01 7.28
CA ALA A 45 -21.39 19.16 6.66
C ALA A 45 -20.93 20.51 7.24
N SER A 46 -20.47 20.57 8.49
CA SER A 46 -19.94 21.81 9.08
C SER A 46 -18.46 22.06 8.74
N VAL A 47 -17.64 21.00 8.63
CA VAL A 47 -16.18 21.12 8.41
C VAL A 47 -15.82 21.12 6.92
N LEU A 48 -16.44 20.23 6.13
CA LEU A 48 -16.07 20.00 4.73
C LEU A 48 -16.17 21.24 3.86
N PRO A 49 -17.23 22.08 3.95
CA PRO A 49 -17.34 23.28 3.11
C PRO A 49 -16.20 24.27 3.35
N GLY A 50 -15.84 24.53 4.62
CA GLY A 50 -14.73 25.42 4.96
C GLY A 50 -13.39 24.86 4.49
N LEU A 51 -13.20 23.54 4.57
CA LEU A 51 -11.99 22.88 4.08
C LEU A 51 -11.88 22.94 2.55
N ILE A 52 -13.00 22.76 1.83
CA ILE A 52 -13.03 22.87 0.37
C ILE A 52 -12.79 24.32 -0.08
N ASP A 53 -13.39 25.28 0.60
CA ASP A 53 -13.20 26.71 0.32
C ASP A 53 -11.74 27.11 0.48
N TRP A 54 -11.12 26.72 1.60
CA TRP A 54 -9.70 26.94 1.85
C TRP A 54 -8.78 26.22 0.85
N LEU A 55 -9.06 24.95 0.55
CA LEU A 55 -8.17 24.09 -0.22
C LEU A 55 -8.24 24.35 -1.74
N PHE A 56 -9.41 24.70 -2.27
CA PHE A 56 -9.61 24.82 -3.72
C PHE A 56 -10.08 26.20 -4.17
N ILE A 57 -11.02 26.82 -3.45
CA ILE A 57 -11.73 28.02 -3.93
C ILE A 57 -10.89 29.29 -3.68
N GLN A 58 -10.42 29.48 -2.45
CA GLN A 58 -9.59 30.62 -2.05
C GLN A 58 -8.08 30.37 -2.25
N ALA A 59 -7.71 29.20 -2.75
CA ALA A 59 -6.33 28.77 -2.83
C ALA A 59 -5.54 29.50 -3.94
N ASN A 60 -4.24 29.69 -3.70
CA ASN A 60 -3.33 30.36 -4.63
C ASN A 60 -2.67 29.31 -5.55
N TRP A 61 -3.11 29.27 -6.81
CA TRP A 61 -2.68 28.27 -7.80
C TRP A 61 -1.49 28.68 -8.67
N SER A 62 -1.24 29.98 -8.82
CA SER A 62 -0.23 30.52 -9.72
C SER A 62 0.73 31.44 -8.99
N GLY A 63 2.02 31.24 -9.22
CA GLY A 63 3.11 32.02 -8.62
C GLY A 63 4.44 31.31 -8.85
N ASN A 64 5.55 32.02 -8.69
CA ASN A 64 6.89 31.43 -8.81
C ASN A 64 7.54 31.25 -7.43
N THR A 65 7.08 32.00 -6.43
CA THR A 65 7.64 32.00 -5.08
C THR A 65 6.54 31.92 -4.02
N GLN A 66 6.90 31.50 -2.81
CA GLN A 66 5.96 31.46 -1.67
C GLN A 66 5.38 32.85 -1.36
N ALA A 67 6.10 33.93 -1.65
CA ALA A 67 5.65 35.30 -1.45
C ALA A 67 4.50 35.71 -2.40
N ASP A 68 4.28 34.95 -3.48
CA ASP A 68 3.20 35.20 -4.43
C ASP A 68 1.84 34.66 -3.93
N CYS A 69 1.80 33.97 -2.79
CA CYS A 69 0.57 33.53 -2.15
C CYS A 69 -0.09 34.69 -1.39
N THR A 70 -0.87 35.51 -2.10
CA THR A 70 -1.47 36.76 -1.59
C THR A 70 -2.74 36.57 -0.77
N ASN A 71 -3.46 35.46 -0.95
CA ASN A 71 -4.64 35.17 -0.12
C ASN A 71 -4.22 34.45 1.17
N ASP A 72 -4.22 35.15 2.30
CA ASP A 72 -3.89 34.58 3.62
C ASP A 72 -4.90 33.51 4.08
N ASN A 73 -6.14 33.59 3.59
CA ASN A 73 -7.23 32.68 3.94
C ASN A 73 -7.30 31.41 3.07
N GLY A 74 -6.35 31.22 2.14
CA GLY A 74 -6.35 30.09 1.20
C GLY A 74 -5.09 29.23 1.29
N ALA A 75 -5.19 27.99 0.81
CA ALA A 75 -4.02 27.12 0.67
C ALA A 75 -3.04 27.66 -0.39
N CYS A 76 -1.73 27.56 -0.13
CA CYS A 76 -0.68 27.96 -1.06
C CYS A 76 -0.25 26.77 -1.94
N TRP A 77 -0.93 26.53 -3.06
CA TRP A 77 -0.60 25.44 -3.99
C TRP A 77 0.72 25.68 -4.73
N VAL A 78 1.16 26.93 -4.89
CA VAL A 78 2.47 27.27 -5.48
C VAL A 78 3.61 26.55 -4.78
N PHE A 79 3.60 26.52 -3.44
CA PHE A 79 4.58 25.78 -2.65
C PHE A 79 4.44 24.26 -2.88
N VAL A 80 3.22 23.73 -2.79
CA VAL A 80 2.97 22.29 -2.97
C VAL A 80 3.42 21.82 -4.36
N SER A 81 3.16 22.60 -5.42
CA SER A 81 3.60 22.30 -6.78
C SER A 81 5.13 22.33 -6.93
N ALA A 82 5.80 23.28 -6.26
CA ALA A 82 7.27 23.36 -6.28
C ALA A 82 7.93 22.15 -5.60
N TRP A 83 7.30 21.62 -4.54
CA TRP A 83 7.80 20.45 -3.80
C TRP A 83 7.18 19.11 -4.24
N MET A 84 6.29 19.13 -5.24
CA MET A 84 5.56 17.94 -5.70
C MET A 84 6.52 16.80 -6.08
N GLN A 85 7.64 17.14 -6.72
CA GLN A 85 8.66 16.16 -7.06
C GLN A 85 9.25 15.49 -5.82
N GLN A 86 9.59 16.26 -4.78
CA GLN A 86 10.13 15.71 -3.54
C GLN A 86 9.11 14.83 -2.82
N PHE A 87 7.83 15.19 -2.86
CA PHE A 87 6.77 14.35 -2.29
C PHE A 87 6.56 13.05 -3.05
N LEU A 88 6.61 13.06 -4.39
CA LEU A 88 6.37 11.87 -5.21
C LEU A 88 7.61 10.97 -5.34
N TYR A 89 8.78 11.57 -5.58
CA TYR A 89 10.01 10.87 -5.97
C TYR A 89 11.13 10.98 -4.93
N GLY A 90 10.95 11.78 -3.88
CA GLY A 90 12.04 12.07 -2.94
C GLY A 90 13.15 12.87 -3.59
N SER A 91 14.38 12.64 -3.15
CA SER A 91 15.58 13.33 -3.63
C SER A 91 16.17 12.70 -4.90
N TYR A 92 15.38 11.94 -5.65
CA TYR A 92 15.82 11.24 -6.85
C TYR A 92 16.16 12.24 -7.97
N PRO A 93 17.28 12.06 -8.72
CA PRO A 93 17.68 12.98 -9.78
C PRO A 93 16.61 13.16 -10.86
N ILE A 94 16.40 14.40 -11.30
CA ILE A 94 15.34 14.78 -12.26
C ILE A 94 15.50 14.03 -13.59
N GLU A 95 16.72 13.96 -14.09
CA GLU A 95 17.05 13.31 -15.36
C GLU A 95 16.75 11.81 -15.36
N GLU A 96 16.68 11.19 -14.17
CA GLU A 96 16.50 9.75 -14.00
C GLU A 96 15.11 9.36 -13.50
N LEU A 97 14.19 10.32 -13.33
CA LEU A 97 12.81 10.06 -12.89
C LEU A 97 12.04 9.09 -13.80
N TRP A 98 12.46 8.98 -15.07
CA TRP A 98 11.91 8.00 -16.00
C TRP A 98 12.08 6.55 -15.49
N ARG A 99 13.14 6.24 -14.73
CA ARG A 99 13.36 4.91 -14.12
C ARG A 99 12.29 4.57 -13.09
N VAL A 100 11.92 5.56 -12.27
CA VAL A 100 10.83 5.42 -11.30
C VAL A 100 9.49 5.25 -12.00
N ASN A 101 9.19 6.09 -12.98
CA ASN A 101 7.93 6.03 -13.72
C ASN A 101 7.78 4.72 -14.51
N THR A 102 8.86 4.25 -15.16
CA THR A 102 8.86 2.96 -15.86
C THR A 102 8.69 1.80 -14.88
N GLY A 103 9.29 1.87 -13.69
CA GLY A 103 9.04 0.91 -12.60
C GLY A 103 7.55 0.88 -12.19
N LEU A 104 6.92 2.04 -11.96
CA LEU A 104 5.50 2.11 -11.60
C LEU A 104 4.58 1.59 -12.70
N VAL A 105 4.86 1.91 -13.97
CA VAL A 105 4.11 1.36 -15.11
C VAL A 105 4.32 -0.15 -15.19
N ALA A 106 5.54 -0.65 -15.00
CA ALA A 106 5.82 -2.08 -14.96
C ALA A 106 5.05 -2.79 -13.84
N LEU A 107 4.91 -2.18 -12.65
CA LEU A 107 4.08 -2.74 -11.57
C LEU A 107 2.63 -2.93 -12.02
N ILE A 108 2.03 -1.90 -12.64
CA ILE A 108 0.66 -1.96 -13.15
C ILE A 108 0.52 -3.04 -14.21
N LEU A 109 1.49 -3.13 -15.14
CA LEU A 109 1.50 -4.16 -16.18
C LEU A 109 1.62 -5.57 -15.61
N VAL A 110 2.45 -5.77 -14.59
CA VAL A 110 2.60 -7.06 -13.90
C VAL A 110 1.32 -7.46 -13.18
N ILE A 111 0.62 -6.52 -12.54
CA ILE A 111 -0.69 -6.76 -11.91
C ILE A 111 -1.77 -7.03 -12.95
N ALA A 112 -1.73 -6.37 -14.11
CA ALA A 112 -2.68 -6.55 -15.20
C ALA A 112 -2.41 -7.81 -16.04
N ALA A 113 -1.19 -8.33 -16.04
CA ALA A 113 -0.75 -9.46 -16.88
C ALA A 113 -1.66 -10.70 -16.75
N PRO A 114 -2.14 -11.12 -15.56
CA PRO A 114 -3.05 -12.26 -15.44
C PRO A 114 -4.39 -12.07 -16.18
N TYR A 115 -4.83 -10.83 -16.36
CA TYR A 115 -6.10 -10.51 -17.04
C TYR A 115 -5.93 -10.39 -18.56
N ALA A 116 -4.75 -9.95 -19.01
CA ALA A 116 -4.45 -9.75 -20.42
C ALA A 116 -3.87 -11.01 -21.13
N LEU A 117 -3.16 -11.88 -20.40
CA LEU A 117 -2.48 -13.04 -20.97
C LEU A 117 -3.45 -14.21 -21.24
N PRO A 118 -3.21 -14.99 -22.33
CA PRO A 118 -3.98 -16.19 -22.61
C PRO A 118 -3.73 -17.25 -21.52
N LYS A 119 -4.74 -18.10 -21.27
CA LYS A 119 -4.76 -19.07 -20.14
C LYS A 119 -3.48 -19.90 -19.98
N HIS A 120 -2.85 -20.29 -21.08
CA HIS A 120 -1.64 -21.13 -21.08
C HIS A 120 -0.37 -20.39 -20.61
N LEU A 121 -0.25 -19.09 -20.89
CA LEU A 121 0.89 -18.26 -20.48
C LEU A 121 0.66 -17.59 -19.12
N ARG A 122 -0.61 -17.47 -18.69
CA ARG A 122 -1.00 -16.72 -17.49
C ARG A 122 -0.19 -17.09 -16.25
N ASN A 123 -0.06 -18.38 -15.95
CA ASN A 123 0.65 -18.83 -14.76
C ASN A 123 2.14 -19.04 -15.03
N THR A 124 2.50 -19.53 -16.23
CA THR A 124 3.88 -19.83 -16.61
C THR A 124 4.75 -18.57 -16.71
N VAL A 125 4.20 -17.46 -17.20
CA VAL A 125 4.91 -16.18 -17.34
C VAL A 125 4.52 -15.21 -16.23
N GLY A 126 3.23 -15.14 -15.88
CA GLY A 126 2.75 -14.15 -14.90
C GLY A 126 3.31 -14.35 -13.51
N VAL A 127 3.38 -15.59 -13.00
CA VAL A 127 3.88 -15.85 -11.64
C VAL A 127 5.38 -15.57 -11.51
N PRO A 128 6.26 -16.07 -12.40
CA PRO A 128 7.68 -15.73 -12.34
C PRO A 128 7.94 -14.23 -12.51
N LEU A 129 7.23 -13.57 -13.42
CA LEU A 129 7.37 -12.13 -13.62
C LEU A 129 6.95 -11.34 -12.38
N PHE A 130 5.85 -11.73 -11.73
CA PHE A 130 5.38 -11.14 -10.48
C PHE A 130 6.42 -11.29 -9.36
N LEU A 131 7.00 -12.48 -9.18
CA LEU A 131 8.02 -12.74 -8.16
C LEU A 131 9.36 -12.07 -8.47
N ALA A 132 9.72 -11.93 -9.75
CA ALA A 132 10.96 -11.28 -10.18
C ALA A 132 10.88 -9.75 -10.17
N TYR A 133 9.67 -9.19 -10.30
CA TYR A 133 9.42 -7.75 -10.35
C TYR A 133 10.19 -6.91 -9.31
N PRO A 134 10.16 -7.21 -7.99
CA PRO A 134 10.85 -6.38 -7.01
C PRO A 134 12.36 -6.31 -7.23
N PHE A 135 12.97 -7.39 -7.70
CA PHE A 135 14.40 -7.45 -8.00
C PHE A 135 14.74 -6.70 -9.29
N ILE A 136 13.90 -6.84 -10.33
CA ILE A 136 14.04 -6.10 -11.58
C ILE A 136 13.90 -4.60 -11.34
N CYS A 137 12.91 -4.20 -10.53
CA CYS A 137 12.67 -2.80 -10.19
C CYS A 137 13.82 -2.22 -9.34
N ALA A 138 14.32 -2.96 -8.36
CA ALA A 138 15.48 -2.53 -7.58
C ALA A 138 16.73 -2.37 -8.46
N ALA A 139 16.97 -3.32 -9.38
CA ALA A 139 18.05 -3.23 -10.35
C ALA A 139 17.93 -2.02 -11.30
N LEU A 140 16.71 -1.70 -11.72
CA LEU A 140 16.41 -0.57 -12.60
C LEU A 140 16.67 0.77 -11.90
N LEU A 141 16.24 0.90 -10.64
CA LEU A 141 16.43 2.12 -9.84
C LEU A 141 17.89 2.34 -9.44
N ASP A 142 18.64 1.27 -9.18
CA ASP A 142 20.07 1.31 -8.86
C ASP A 142 20.93 1.63 -10.08
N GLY A 143 20.57 1.11 -11.25
CA GLY A 143 21.20 1.41 -12.54
C GLY A 143 22.51 0.67 -12.84
N ARG A 144 23.23 0.15 -11.83
CA ARG A 144 24.55 -0.49 -12.02
C ARG A 144 24.49 -1.69 -12.96
N LEU A 145 23.42 -2.49 -12.87
CA LEU A 145 23.25 -3.71 -13.66
C LEU A 145 22.96 -3.43 -15.14
N PHE A 146 22.48 -2.24 -15.47
CA PHE A 146 22.11 -1.84 -16.84
C PHE A 146 23.13 -0.89 -17.48
N GLY A 147 24.27 -0.63 -16.80
CA GLY A 147 25.28 0.32 -17.27
C GLY A 147 24.83 1.78 -17.21
N LEU A 148 23.80 2.07 -16.42
CA LEU A 148 23.25 3.41 -16.22
C LEU A 148 23.96 4.13 -15.05
N GLU A 149 23.75 5.45 -14.92
CA GLU A 149 24.28 6.21 -13.79
C GLU A 149 23.78 5.63 -12.45
N PHE A 150 24.71 5.38 -11.53
CA PHE A 150 24.38 4.81 -10.22
C PHE A 150 23.71 5.84 -9.33
N VAL A 151 22.51 5.51 -8.83
CA VAL A 151 21.79 6.35 -7.87
C VAL A 151 21.77 5.67 -6.51
N SER A 152 22.43 6.28 -5.51
CA SER A 152 22.45 5.77 -4.14
C SER A 152 21.04 5.61 -3.57
N THR A 153 20.83 4.55 -2.79
CA THR A 153 19.58 4.28 -2.06
C THR A 153 19.23 5.37 -1.05
N ASP A 154 20.18 6.22 -0.65
CA ASP A 154 19.93 7.39 0.20
C ASP A 154 19.05 8.46 -0.48
N TYR A 155 19.06 8.52 -1.82
CA TYR A 155 18.24 9.46 -2.59
C TYR A 155 16.85 8.92 -2.90
N TRP A 156 16.61 7.63 -2.66
CA TRP A 156 15.32 7.01 -2.93
C TRP A 156 14.33 7.46 -1.87
N GLY A 157 13.16 7.94 -2.28
CA GLY A 157 12.18 8.43 -1.32
C GLY A 157 10.85 8.81 -1.94
N GLY A 158 10.10 9.58 -1.18
CA GLY A 158 8.76 10.02 -1.56
C GLY A 158 7.74 8.90 -1.61
N PHE A 159 6.59 9.21 -2.20
CA PHE A 159 5.46 8.31 -2.33
C PHE A 159 5.76 7.07 -3.19
N SER A 160 6.55 7.24 -4.25
CA SER A 160 6.96 6.15 -5.14
C SER A 160 7.73 5.06 -4.40
N LEU A 161 8.66 5.42 -3.50
CA LEU A 161 9.37 4.44 -2.70
C LEU A 161 8.42 3.65 -1.79
N ASN A 162 7.43 4.30 -1.19
CA ASN A 162 6.43 3.62 -0.36
C ASN A 162 5.63 2.59 -1.17
N ILE A 163 5.22 2.94 -2.40
CA ILE A 163 4.56 2.00 -3.31
C ILE A 163 5.47 0.81 -3.61
N PHE A 164 6.73 1.06 -3.96
CA PHE A 164 7.66 -0.01 -4.29
C PHE A 164 7.94 -0.92 -3.09
N LEU A 165 8.21 -0.35 -1.91
CA LEU A 165 8.43 -1.13 -0.70
C LEU A 165 7.20 -1.97 -0.35
N ALA A 166 6.00 -1.38 -0.39
CA ALA A 166 4.76 -2.10 -0.11
C ALA A 166 4.53 -3.24 -1.12
N ALA A 167 4.62 -2.95 -2.43
CA ALA A 167 4.44 -3.94 -3.47
C ALA A 167 5.48 -5.07 -3.36
N ALA A 168 6.75 -4.71 -3.21
CA ALA A 168 7.85 -5.65 -3.11
C ALA A 168 7.75 -6.52 -1.84
N SER A 169 7.37 -5.93 -0.71
CA SER A 169 7.11 -6.67 0.53
C SER A 169 5.96 -7.65 0.38
N ILE A 170 4.83 -7.23 -0.21
CA ILE A 170 3.67 -8.12 -0.43
C ILE A 170 4.04 -9.29 -1.37
N ILE A 171 4.75 -8.99 -2.47
CA ILE A 171 5.18 -9.98 -3.47
C ILE A 171 6.06 -11.06 -2.84
N ILE A 172 7.03 -10.66 -2.01
CA ILE A 172 7.97 -11.60 -1.37
C ILE A 172 7.38 -12.24 -0.12
N ALA A 173 6.55 -11.53 0.63
CA ALA A 173 5.84 -12.08 1.78
C ALA A 173 4.88 -13.18 1.36
N PHE A 174 4.20 -13.07 0.21
CA PHE A 174 3.24 -14.08 -0.25
C PHE A 174 3.78 -15.53 -0.28
N PRO A 175 4.90 -15.85 -0.97
CA PRO A 175 5.46 -17.20 -0.94
C PRO A 175 5.99 -17.58 0.45
N LEU A 176 6.50 -16.62 1.22
CA LEU A 176 6.98 -16.86 2.58
C LEU A 176 5.83 -17.23 3.53
N SER A 177 4.72 -16.49 3.49
CA SER A 177 3.47 -16.78 4.19
C SER A 177 2.94 -18.17 3.82
N PHE A 178 2.97 -18.51 2.52
CA PHE A 178 2.54 -19.81 2.06
C PHE A 178 3.40 -20.93 2.68
N LEU A 179 4.72 -20.75 2.71
CA LEU A 179 5.66 -21.66 3.35
C LEU A 179 5.39 -21.79 4.86
N TRP A 180 5.18 -20.68 5.56
CA TRP A 180 4.89 -20.65 6.99
C TRP A 180 3.55 -21.31 7.32
N ALA A 181 2.54 -21.11 6.47
CA ALA A 181 1.23 -21.74 6.60
C ALA A 181 1.29 -23.26 6.41
N LEU A 182 2.09 -23.74 5.44
CA LEU A 182 2.38 -25.16 5.26
C LEU A 182 3.14 -25.74 6.47
N GLY A 183 4.17 -25.04 6.94
CA GLY A 183 4.95 -25.43 8.12
C GLY A 183 4.09 -25.57 9.38
N ARG A 184 3.12 -24.68 9.60
CA ARG A 184 2.15 -24.76 10.71
C ARG A 184 1.24 -26.00 10.64
N ARG A 185 0.99 -26.53 9.44
CA ARG A 185 0.20 -27.76 9.21
C ARG A 185 1.04 -29.03 9.16
N SER A 186 2.37 -28.94 9.28
CA SER A 186 3.27 -30.09 9.22
C SER A 186 3.10 -31.01 10.43
N ASP A 187 3.21 -32.32 10.21
CA ASP A 187 3.20 -33.35 11.25
C ASP A 187 4.51 -33.38 12.07
N MET A 188 5.59 -32.77 11.54
CA MET A 188 6.87 -32.69 12.24
C MET A 188 6.82 -31.63 13.35
N PRO A 189 6.93 -32.01 14.64
CA PRO A 189 6.70 -31.10 15.76
C PRO A 189 7.72 -29.95 15.83
N PHE A 190 8.95 -30.19 15.39
CA PHE A 190 10.01 -29.17 15.35
C PHE A 190 9.67 -28.04 14.37
N ILE A 191 9.38 -28.38 13.11
CA ILE A 191 9.06 -27.40 12.05
C ILE A 191 7.80 -26.62 12.42
N ARG A 192 6.76 -27.32 12.88
CA ARG A 192 5.50 -26.69 13.31
C ARG A 192 5.74 -25.68 14.43
N SER A 193 6.56 -26.02 15.42
CA SER A 193 6.87 -25.14 16.55
C SER A 193 7.61 -23.88 16.11
N VAL A 194 8.64 -24.01 15.26
CA VAL A 194 9.39 -22.87 14.72
C VAL A 194 8.47 -21.92 13.94
N CYS A 195 7.63 -22.45 13.05
CA CYS A 195 6.69 -21.63 12.27
C CYS A 195 5.67 -20.91 13.17
N VAL A 196 5.08 -21.60 14.15
CA VAL A 196 4.11 -20.99 15.07
C VAL A 196 4.75 -19.89 15.90
N VAL A 197 5.93 -20.13 16.48
CA VAL A 197 6.65 -19.12 17.29
C VAL A 197 6.97 -17.88 16.46
N LEU A 198 7.48 -18.04 15.24
CA LEU A 198 7.80 -16.90 14.37
C LEU A 198 6.55 -16.11 13.98
N ILE A 199 5.47 -16.78 13.58
CA ILE A 199 4.20 -16.11 13.22
C ILE A 199 3.65 -15.33 14.42
N GLU A 200 3.56 -15.94 15.59
CA GLU A 200 3.02 -15.29 16.79
C GLU A 200 3.95 -14.16 17.29
N PHE A 201 5.26 -14.29 17.12
CA PHE A 201 6.22 -13.23 17.43
C PHE A 201 6.00 -11.98 16.56
N PHE A 202 6.02 -12.12 15.22
CA PHE A 202 5.88 -10.97 14.33
C PHE A 202 4.50 -10.32 14.42
N ARG A 203 3.45 -11.10 14.72
CA ARG A 203 2.10 -10.57 14.97
C ARG A 203 1.94 -9.93 16.35
N GLY A 204 2.74 -10.34 17.33
CA GLY A 204 2.72 -9.81 18.69
C GLY A 204 3.56 -8.55 18.91
N VAL A 205 4.54 -8.28 18.04
CA VAL A 205 5.46 -7.14 18.18
C VAL A 205 4.99 -5.96 17.30
N PRO A 206 4.92 -4.72 17.83
CA PRO A 206 4.62 -3.55 17.01
C PRO A 206 5.66 -3.33 15.90
N VAL A 207 5.21 -3.08 14.67
CA VAL A 207 6.08 -2.81 13.50
C VAL A 207 7.10 -1.71 13.80
N LEU A 208 6.67 -0.64 14.47
CA LEU A 208 7.55 0.48 14.83
C LEU A 208 8.73 0.02 15.70
N ALA A 209 8.51 -0.91 16.61
CA ALA A 209 9.58 -1.48 17.45
C ALA A 209 10.56 -2.32 16.61
N LEU A 210 10.05 -3.12 15.67
CA LEU A 210 10.89 -3.89 14.74
C LEU A 210 11.73 -2.96 13.84
N PHE A 211 11.15 -1.87 13.34
CA PHE A 211 11.89 -0.87 12.57
C PHE A 211 12.95 -0.16 13.40
N PHE A 212 12.63 0.23 14.63
CA PHE A 212 13.61 0.84 15.52
C PHE A 212 14.77 -0.13 15.81
N MET A 213 14.45 -1.38 16.14
CA MET A 213 15.45 -2.41 16.38
C MET A 213 16.32 -2.67 15.14
N GLY A 214 15.73 -2.83 13.96
CA GLY A 214 16.47 -3.10 12.72
C GLY A 214 17.23 -1.88 12.16
N SER A 215 16.68 -0.68 12.28
CA SER A 215 17.28 0.52 11.71
C SER A 215 18.31 1.17 12.63
N VAL A 216 18.10 1.13 13.94
CA VAL A 216 18.91 1.88 14.92
C VAL A 216 19.77 0.95 15.77
N MET A 217 19.22 -0.13 16.34
CA MET A 217 19.98 -0.98 17.26
C MET A 217 20.88 -2.00 16.54
N LEU A 218 20.39 -2.67 15.50
CA LEU A 218 21.14 -3.67 14.73
C LEU A 218 22.50 -3.17 14.20
N PRO A 219 22.63 -1.96 13.61
CA PRO A 219 23.94 -1.49 13.12
C PRO A 219 24.99 -1.27 14.22
N LEU A 220 24.60 -1.13 15.50
CA LEU A 220 25.55 -1.04 16.61
C LEU A 220 26.31 -2.35 16.88
N PHE A 221 25.77 -3.48 16.41
CA PHE A 221 26.43 -4.78 16.53
C PHE A 221 27.38 -5.08 15.37
N PHE A 222 27.39 -4.26 14.32
CA PHE A 222 28.28 -4.42 13.16
C PHE A 222 29.55 -3.58 13.31
N PRO A 223 30.73 -4.09 12.89
CA PRO A 223 31.96 -3.29 12.83
C PRO A 223 31.81 -2.07 11.91
N GLU A 224 32.49 -0.97 12.27
CA GLU A 224 32.54 0.24 11.46
C GLU A 224 32.97 -0.08 10.01
N GLY A 225 32.13 0.29 9.04
CA GLY A 225 32.37 0.04 7.61
C GLY A 225 31.57 -1.11 6.99
N THR A 226 30.86 -1.93 7.78
CA THR A 226 29.96 -3.00 7.27
C THR A 226 28.48 -2.62 7.35
N ASN A 227 28.16 -1.36 7.10
CA ASN A 227 26.79 -0.86 7.20
C ASN A 227 25.91 -1.45 6.08
N VAL A 228 24.98 -2.32 6.45
CA VAL A 228 23.90 -2.75 5.58
C VAL A 228 22.99 -1.56 5.27
N ASP A 229 22.60 -1.40 4.02
CA ASP A 229 21.71 -0.34 3.56
C ASP A 229 20.46 -0.23 4.45
N LYS A 230 20.11 1.01 4.81
CA LYS A 230 18.93 1.29 5.66
C LYS A 230 17.66 0.75 4.99
N LEU A 231 17.56 0.93 3.68
CA LEU A 231 16.43 0.48 2.87
C LEU A 231 16.24 -1.04 2.91
N LEU A 232 17.34 -1.80 2.78
CA LEU A 232 17.29 -3.27 2.83
C LEU A 232 16.82 -3.77 4.21
N ARG A 233 17.31 -3.16 5.29
CA ARG A 233 16.92 -3.51 6.66
C ARG A 233 15.43 -3.27 6.91
N VAL A 234 14.92 -2.11 6.48
CA VAL A 234 13.48 -1.78 6.56
C VAL A 234 12.66 -2.78 5.75
N TRP A 235 13.13 -3.14 4.55
CA TRP A 235 12.42 -4.05 3.67
C TRP A 235 12.31 -5.48 4.22
N ILE A 236 13.38 -6.01 4.83
CA ILE A 236 13.37 -7.31 5.51
C ILE A 236 12.35 -7.32 6.66
N VAL A 237 12.34 -6.26 7.49
CA VAL A 237 11.38 -6.13 8.59
C VAL A 237 9.94 -6.12 8.06
N LEU A 238 9.67 -5.37 6.99
CA LEU A 238 8.35 -5.35 6.35
C LEU A 238 7.93 -6.72 5.83
N ILE A 239 8.83 -7.45 5.16
CA ILE A 239 8.54 -8.78 4.62
C ILE A 239 8.17 -9.74 5.75
N LEU A 240 8.96 -9.78 6.83
CA LEU A 240 8.72 -10.68 7.97
C LEU A 240 7.48 -10.32 8.78
N PHE A 241 7.14 -9.03 8.84
CA PHE A 241 5.92 -8.58 9.50
C PHE A 241 4.67 -8.91 8.67
N MET A 242 4.76 -8.83 7.35
CA MET A 242 3.66 -9.12 6.44
C MET A 242 3.46 -10.62 6.16
N SER A 243 4.48 -11.45 6.44
CA SER A 243 4.46 -12.90 6.16
C SER A 243 3.66 -13.71 7.16
#